data_AF-A0A923QZE5-F1
#
_entry.id   AF-A0A923QZE5-F1
#
_cell.length_a   1.000
_cell.length_b   1.000
_cell.length_c   1.000
_cell.angle_alpha   90.00
_cell.angle_beta   90.00
_cell.angle_gamma   90.00
#
_symmetry.space_group_name_H-M   'P 1'
#
loop_
_entity.id
_entity.type
_entity.pdbx_description
1 polymer ?
#
loop_
_entity_poly.entity_id
_entity_poly.type
_entity_poly.pdbx_seq_one_letter_code
_entity_poly.pdbx_strand_id
1 'polypeptide(L)'
;MPPKKSLDDVFLRKTAQFLVSSKDPEVEKDEAASPRLKASSGHRIYVPDHFTKLRYIEAGIGWGRISTLEIKSGNDLIPLDEELSPSLRLDLCILRARKRPMGPTARAIWKVFSEQAKSIPSAAGR
;
A
#
# COMPACT_ATOMS: atom_id res chain seq x y z
N MET A 1 3.72 -15.56 28.32
CA MET A 1 3.57 -14.72 27.11
C MET A 1 4.91 -14.08 26.82
N PRO A 2 5.54 -14.31 25.66
CA PRO A 2 6.78 -13.60 25.33
C PRO A 2 6.48 -12.09 25.21
N PRO A 3 7.40 -11.21 25.64
CA PRO A 3 7.19 -9.78 25.52
C PRO A 3 7.05 -9.43 24.04
N LYS A 4 5.98 -8.70 23.70
CA LYS A 4 5.86 -8.04 22.39
C LYS A 4 7.07 -7.11 22.27
N LYS A 5 8.11 -7.52 21.55
CA LYS A 5 9.21 -6.63 21.18
C LYS A 5 8.57 -5.44 20.46
N SER A 6 8.64 -4.26 21.06
CA SER A 6 8.19 -3.04 20.40
C SER A 6 9.06 -2.85 19.16
N LEU A 7 8.40 -2.63 18.02
CA LEU A 7 9.04 -2.34 16.74
C LEU A 7 9.54 -0.90 16.80
N ASP A 8 10.69 -0.71 17.42
CA ASP A 8 11.27 0.61 17.70
C ASP A 8 12.00 1.17 16.46
N ASP A 9 12.21 2.49 16.43
CA ASP A 9 12.99 3.19 15.39
C ASP A 9 14.36 2.55 15.12
N VAL A 10 14.99 1.96 16.15
CA VAL A 10 16.28 1.26 16.03
C VAL A 10 16.17 0.02 15.14
N PHE A 11 15.05 -0.70 15.20
CA PHE A 11 14.79 -1.84 14.34
C PHE A 11 14.61 -1.38 12.89
N LEU A 12 13.78 -0.37 12.65
CA LEU A 12 13.49 0.15 11.31
C LEU A 12 14.73 0.66 10.59
N ARG A 13 15.71 1.21 11.34
CA ARG A 13 17.03 1.63 10.80
C ARG A 13 17.92 0.48 10.36
N LYS A 14 17.80 -0.69 11.00
CA LYS A 14 18.66 -1.86 10.72
C LYS A 14 18.06 -2.78 9.67
N THR A 15 16.74 -2.81 9.55
CA THR A 15 16.02 -3.68 8.61
C THR A 15 15.69 -2.99 7.30
N ALA A 16 15.68 -3.76 6.22
CA ALA A 16 15.40 -3.23 4.90
C ALA A 16 13.93 -2.80 4.74
N GLN A 17 13.72 -1.67 4.07
CA GLN A 17 12.39 -1.22 3.65
C GLN A 17 12.17 -1.59 2.18
N PHE A 18 11.09 -2.32 1.89
CA PHE A 18 10.71 -2.68 0.52
C PHE A 18 9.75 -1.66 -0.10
N LEU A 19 10.11 -1.20 -1.30
CA LEU A 19 9.37 -0.21 -2.08
C LEU A 19 9.16 -0.75 -3.50
N VAL A 20 7.99 -0.51 -4.09
CA VAL A 20 7.77 -0.90 -5.47
C VAL A 20 8.43 0.14 -6.38
N SER A 21 9.18 -0.34 -7.37
CA SER A 21 9.85 0.54 -8.32
C SER A 21 8.85 1.13 -9.30
N SER A 22 8.54 2.42 -9.16
CA SER A 22 7.94 3.18 -10.26
C SER A 22 8.97 3.39 -11.36
N LYS A 23 8.52 3.30 -12.62
CA LYS A 23 9.30 3.70 -13.80
C LYS A 23 9.38 5.22 -13.96
N ASP A 24 8.51 5.96 -13.28
CA ASP A 24 8.53 7.42 -13.26
C ASP A 24 9.51 7.91 -12.19
N PRO A 25 10.60 8.59 -12.58
CA PRO A 25 11.60 9.11 -11.64
C PRO A 25 11.10 10.33 -10.85
N GLU A 26 10.03 11.00 -11.31
CA GLU A 26 9.49 12.22 -10.70
C GLU A 26 8.45 11.97 -9.60
N VAL A 27 7.93 10.75 -9.48
CA VAL A 27 7.07 10.38 -8.35
C VAL A 27 8.00 10.09 -7.18
N GLU A 28 8.21 11.08 -6.32
CA GLU A 28 8.96 10.90 -5.07
C GLU A 28 8.32 9.72 -4.31
N LYS A 29 9.09 8.63 -4.24
CA LYS A 29 8.63 7.35 -3.73
C LYS A 29 8.37 7.51 -2.24
N ASP A 30 7.08 7.49 -1.88
CA ASP A 30 6.58 7.53 -0.50
C ASP A 30 6.59 8.94 0.13
N GLU A 31 6.01 9.94 -0.55
CA GLU A 31 5.73 11.27 0.04
C GLU A 31 4.91 11.19 1.34
N ALA A 32 4.10 10.14 1.50
CA ALA A 32 3.32 9.86 2.69
C ALA A 32 4.18 9.32 3.86
N ALA A 33 5.46 9.00 3.64
CA ALA A 33 6.35 8.64 4.72
C ALA A 33 6.60 9.88 5.61
N SER A 34 6.25 9.75 6.89
CA SER A 34 6.60 10.72 7.92
C SER A 34 8.09 11.09 7.80
N PRO A 35 8.48 12.37 7.97
CA PRO A 35 9.89 12.78 8.00
C PRO A 35 10.74 11.94 8.96
N ARG A 36 10.13 11.46 10.06
CA ARG A 36 10.76 10.52 11.00
C ARG A 36 11.12 9.21 10.32
N LEU A 37 10.18 8.62 9.59
CA LEU A 37 10.38 7.38 8.83
C LEU A 37 11.38 7.57 7.68
N LYS A 38 11.40 8.73 7.02
CA LYS A 38 12.43 9.03 6.00
C LYS A 38 13.84 9.07 6.61
N ALA A 39 13.95 9.55 7.85
CA ALA A 39 15.21 9.61 8.60
C ALA A 39 15.56 8.30 9.35
N SER A 40 14.57 7.45 9.64
CA SER A 40 14.72 6.18 10.36
C SER A 40 14.62 4.94 9.47
N SER A 41 14.27 5.06 8.19
CA SER A 41 14.28 3.93 7.27
C SER A 41 15.71 3.48 7.02
N GLY A 42 16.00 2.19 7.27
CA GLY A 42 17.24 1.55 6.85
C GLY A 42 17.38 1.46 5.32
N HIS A 43 18.18 0.51 4.85
CA HIS A 43 18.41 0.34 3.41
C HIS A 43 17.09 0.13 2.64
N ARG A 44 16.86 0.92 1.60
CA ARG A 44 15.67 0.81 0.74
C ARG A 44 15.92 -0.17 -0.41
N ILE A 45 15.09 -1.18 -0.53
CA ILE A 45 15.14 -2.16 -1.61
C ILE A 45 13.96 -1.94 -2.53
N TYR A 46 14.25 -1.71 -3.81
CA TYR A 46 13.23 -1.54 -4.83
C TYR A 46 12.91 -2.88 -5.49
N VAL A 47 11.62 -3.22 -5.53
CA VAL A 47 11.11 -4.46 -6.11
C VAL A 47 10.19 -4.16 -7.29
N PRO A 48 10.05 -5.07 -8.25
CA PRO A 48 9.32 -4.80 -9.49
C PRO A 48 7.81 -4.65 -9.29
N ASP A 49 7.23 -5.30 -8.29
CA ASP A 49 5.78 -5.35 -8.10
C ASP A 49 5.37 -5.59 -6.63
N HIS A 50 4.08 -5.40 -6.33
CA HIS A 50 3.50 -5.55 -4.99
C HIS A 50 3.49 -7.00 -4.48
N PHE A 51 3.36 -7.98 -5.38
CA PHE A 51 3.35 -9.39 -4.98
C PHE A 51 4.73 -9.82 -4.47
N THR A 52 5.79 -9.50 -5.22
CA THR A 52 7.19 -9.73 -4.82
C THR A 52 7.50 -9.04 -3.50
N LYS A 53 7.04 -7.78 -3.33
CA LYS A 53 7.15 -7.05 -2.06
C LYS A 53 6.53 -7.82 -0.89
N LEU A 54 5.28 -8.27 -1.05
CA LEU A 54 4.55 -8.98 -0.01
C LEU A 54 5.26 -10.28 0.40
N ARG A 55 5.74 -11.07 -0.57
CA ARG A 55 6.47 -12.32 -0.30
C ARG A 55 7.73 -12.09 0.54
N TYR A 56 8.49 -11.03 0.28
CA TYR A 56 9.67 -10.70 1.07
C TYR A 56 9.35 -10.25 2.51
N ILE A 57 8.25 -9.51 2.68
CA ILE A 57 7.79 -9.09 4.01
C ILE A 57 7.31 -10.30 4.81
N GLU A 58 6.49 -11.17 4.21
CA GLU A 58 6.02 -12.42 4.84
C GLU A 58 7.18 -13.36 5.19
N ALA A 59 8.25 -13.39 4.39
CA ALA A 59 9.46 -14.15 4.69
C ALA A 59 10.34 -13.52 5.80
N GLY A 60 9.95 -12.37 6.35
CA GLY A 60 10.68 -11.69 7.44
C GLY A 60 11.96 -10.98 7.01
N ILE A 61 12.16 -10.73 5.71
CA ILE A 61 13.38 -10.11 5.18
C ILE A 61 13.41 -8.60 5.47
N GLY A 62 12.24 -7.98 5.68
CA GLY A 62 12.13 -6.56 5.92
C GLY A 62 10.69 -6.13 6.09
N TRP A 63 10.44 -4.83 5.89
CA TRP A 63 9.13 -4.22 6.13
C TRP A 63 8.73 -3.30 4.98
N GLY A 64 7.46 -2.91 4.93
CA GLY A 64 6.98 -1.91 3.99
C GLY A 64 5.46 -1.76 4.02
N ARG A 65 4.97 -0.68 3.41
CA ARG A 65 3.52 -0.44 3.28
C ARG A 65 2.87 -1.47 2.35
N ILE A 66 1.78 -2.07 2.79
CA ILE A 66 0.95 -3.02 2.03
C ILE A 66 -0.51 -2.61 2.13
N SER A 67 -1.35 -3.07 1.20
CA SER A 67 -2.77 -2.72 1.24
C SER A 67 -3.47 -3.43 2.40
N THR A 68 -4.55 -2.82 2.91
CA THR A 68 -5.34 -3.41 3.99
C THR A 68 -6.04 -4.72 3.58
N LEU A 69 -6.29 -4.91 2.29
CA LEU A 69 -6.86 -6.15 1.75
C LEU A 69 -5.84 -7.30 1.78
N GLU A 70 -4.57 -7.01 1.52
CA GLU A 70 -3.49 -8.00 1.61
C GLU A 70 -3.22 -8.42 3.06
N ILE A 71 -3.29 -7.47 4.00
CA ILE A 71 -3.15 -7.78 5.44
C ILE A 71 -4.21 -8.78 5.91
N LYS A 72 -5.47 -8.62 5.46
CA LYS A 72 -6.56 -9.54 5.85
C LYS A 72 -6.37 -10.97 5.37
N SER A 73 -5.51 -11.17 4.36
CA SER A 73 -5.25 -12.48 3.78
C SER A 73 -4.03 -13.17 4.41
N GLY A 74 -3.14 -12.43 5.09
CA GLY A 74 -1.90 -12.95 5.67
C GLY A 74 -2.00 -13.16 7.18
N ASN A 75 -1.68 -14.36 7.67
CA ASN A 75 -1.84 -14.71 9.09
C ASN A 75 -0.70 -14.21 10.01
N ASP A 76 0.47 -13.85 9.47
CA ASP A 76 1.71 -13.69 10.28
C ASP A 76 2.32 -12.28 10.21
N LEU A 77 1.57 -11.27 9.74
CA LEU A 77 2.06 -9.90 9.63
C LEU A 77 1.72 -9.07 10.87
N ILE A 78 2.72 -8.35 11.40
CA ILE A 78 2.55 -7.45 12.54
C ILE A 78 2.47 -6.00 12.01
N PRO A 79 1.40 -5.26 12.32
CA PRO A 79 1.30 -3.87 11.91
C PRO A 79 2.36 -3.01 12.62
N LEU A 80 2.98 -2.11 11.88
CA LEU A 80 3.81 -1.04 12.44
C LEU A 80 2.93 0.03 13.08
N ASP A 81 3.50 0.76 14.04
CA ASP A 81 2.83 1.89 14.66
C ASP A 81 2.49 2.98 13.63
N GLU A 82 1.29 3.55 13.75
CA GLU A 82 0.78 4.58 12.85
C GLU A 82 1.53 5.91 13.01
N GLU A 83 2.11 6.17 14.19
CA GLU A 83 3.00 7.32 14.40
C GLU A 83 4.30 7.22 13.59
N LEU A 84 4.81 6.00 13.41
CA LEU A 84 6.02 5.73 12.64
C LEU A 84 5.69 5.75 11.16
N SER A 85 4.72 4.93 10.75
CA SER A 85 4.31 4.77 9.36
C SER A 85 2.83 5.08 9.20
N PRO A 86 2.46 6.36 8.95
CA PRO A 86 1.07 6.72 8.75
C PRO A 86 0.49 5.96 7.55
N SER A 87 -0.77 5.59 7.70
CA SER A 87 -1.55 4.93 6.67
C SER A 87 -1.77 5.89 5.50
N LEU A 88 -1.62 5.38 4.27
CA LEU A 88 -1.90 6.14 3.06
C LEU A 88 -3.24 5.68 2.50
N ARG A 89 -4.15 6.64 2.34
CA ARG A 89 -5.39 6.42 1.62
C ARG A 89 -5.19 6.69 0.14
N LEU A 90 -5.42 5.67 -0.68
CA LEU A 90 -5.46 5.79 -2.14
C LEU A 90 -6.89 5.59 -2.61
N ASP A 91 -7.44 6.60 -3.27
CA ASP A 91 -8.76 6.49 -3.90
C ASP A 91 -8.58 5.94 -5.32
N LEU A 92 -9.04 4.71 -5.54
CA LEU A 92 -8.99 4.06 -6.84
C LEU A 92 -10.23 4.43 -7.66
N CYS A 93 -9.99 5.10 -8.79
CA CYS A 93 -11.04 5.55 -9.69
C CYS A 93 -11.00 4.76 -11.01
N ILE A 94 -12.17 4.31 -11.47
CA ILE A 94 -12.32 3.73 -12.80
C ILE A 94 -12.76 4.85 -13.75
N LEU A 95 -11.95 5.08 -14.79
CA LEU A 95 -12.18 6.14 -15.77
C LEU A 95 -12.60 5.56 -17.12
N ARG A 96 -13.42 6.31 -17.85
CA ARG A 96 -13.76 6.01 -19.25
C ARG A 96 -13.84 7.27 -20.08
N ALA A 97 -13.62 7.14 -21.38
CA ALA A 97 -13.83 8.23 -22.32
C ALA A 97 -15.33 8.60 -22.39
N ARG A 98 -15.65 9.84 -22.03
CA ARG A 98 -17.05 10.33 -21.97
C ARG A 98 -17.78 10.25 -23.31
N LYS A 99 -17.08 10.59 -24.40
CA LYS A 99 -17.65 10.69 -25.76
C LYS A 99 -17.59 9.38 -26.55
N ARG A 100 -16.92 8.35 -26.05
CA ARG A 100 -16.77 7.08 -26.77
C ARG A 100 -17.89 6.12 -26.35
N PRO A 101 -18.63 5.53 -27.30
CA PRO A 101 -19.62 4.51 -26.96
C PRO A 101 -18.92 3.32 -26.32
N MET A 102 -19.56 2.77 -25.31
CA MET A 102 -19.06 1.61 -24.57
C MET A 102 -19.69 0.35 -25.17
N GLY A 103 -18.83 -0.56 -25.62
CA GLY A 103 -19.23 -1.87 -26.13
C GLY A 103 -19.94 -2.71 -25.05
N PRO A 104 -20.64 -3.78 -25.43
CA PRO A 104 -21.47 -4.58 -24.53
C PRO A 104 -20.68 -5.16 -23.35
N THR A 105 -19.48 -5.71 -23.60
CA THR A 105 -18.61 -6.26 -22.54
C THR A 105 -18.16 -5.19 -21.55
N ALA A 106 -17.66 -4.07 -22.06
CA ALA A 106 -17.22 -2.95 -21.22
C ALA A 106 -18.37 -2.37 -20.39
N ARG A 107 -19.61 -2.39 -20.92
CA ARG A 107 -20.81 -1.95 -20.21
C ARG A 107 -21.18 -2.88 -19.06
N ALA A 108 -21.07 -4.19 -19.25
CA ALA A 108 -21.27 -5.17 -18.19
C ALA A 108 -20.25 -4.96 -17.06
N ILE A 109 -18.96 -4.83 -17.41
CA ILE A 109 -17.89 -4.56 -16.46
C ILE A 109 -18.13 -3.25 -15.70
N TRP A 110 -18.47 -2.18 -16.42
CA TRP A 110 -18.77 -0.87 -15.81
C TRP A 110 -19.94 -0.94 -14.84
N LYS A 111 -20.98 -1.71 -15.16
CA LYS A 111 -22.14 -1.90 -14.29
C LYS A 111 -21.73 -2.55 -12.96
N VAL A 112 -20.96 -3.65 -13.02
CA VAL A 112 -20.47 -4.35 -11.82
C VAL A 112 -19.68 -3.41 -10.92
N PHE A 113 -18.72 -2.68 -11.49
CA PHE A 113 -17.91 -1.75 -10.71
C PHE A 113 -18.71 -0.56 -10.18
N SER A 114 -19.69 -0.05 -10.93
CA SER A 114 -20.56 1.05 -10.48
C SER A 114 -21.47 0.63 -9.32
N GLU A 115 -21.93 -0.63 -9.31
CA GLU A 115 -22.74 -1.18 -8.22
C GLU A 115 -21.88 -1.39 -6.97
N GLN A 116 -20.69 -1.98 -7.13
CA GLN A 116 -19.73 -2.15 -6.04
C GLN A 116 -19.29 -0.80 -5.44
N ALA A 117 -19.06 0.21 -6.27
CA ALA A 117 -18.67 1.55 -5.81
C ALA A 117 -19.74 2.20 -4.92
N LYS A 118 -21.03 1.90 -5.11
CA LYS A 118 -22.11 2.41 -4.24
C LYS A 118 -22.14 1.74 -2.86
N SER A 119 -21.64 0.50 -2.78
CA SER A 119 -21.59 -0.26 -1.53
C SER A 119 -20.40 0.12 -0.64
N ILE A 120 -19.39 0.78 -1.21
CA ILE A 120 -18.25 1.29 -0.47
C ILE A 120 -18.65 2.67 0.10
N PRO A 121 -18.66 2.86 1.43
CA PRO A 121 -18.98 4.16 2.00
C PRO A 121 -18.00 5.21 1.48
N SER A 122 -18.53 6.19 0.74
CA SER A 122 -17.78 7.33 0.26
C SER A 122 -17.36 8.18 1.45
N ALA A 123 -16.06 8.39 1.64
CA ALA A 123 -15.56 9.38 2.59
C ALA A 123 -15.45 10.75 1.92
N ALA A 124 -16.45 11.15 1.13
CA ALA A 124 -16.53 12.49 0.59
C ALA A 124 -17.04 13.45 1.67
N GLY A 125 -16.09 13.91 2.49
CA GLY A 125 -16.24 15.02 3.41
C GLY A 125 -14.95 15.83 3.39
N ARG A 126 -14.73 16.55 2.29
CA ARG A 126 -13.86 17.73 2.19
C ARG A 126 -14.06 18.41 0.84
#